data_AF-A0A7S0P0W5-F1
#
_entry.id   AF-A0A7S0P0W5-F1
#
_cell.length_a   1.000
_cell.length_b   1.000
_cell.length_c   1.000
_cell.angle_alpha   90.00
_cell.angle_beta   90.00
_cell.angle_gamma   90.00
#
_symmetry.space_group_name_H-M   'P 1'
#
loop_
_entity.id
_entity.type
_entity.pdbx_description
1 polymer ?
#
loop_
_entity_poly.entity_id
_entity_poly.type
_entity_poly.pdbx_seq_one_letter_code
_entity_poly.pdbx_strand_id
1 'polypeptide(L)'
;EGNVPCAGCPAAISNPNPVEVRRPDGLFALMLAYDTMNNPTSARHGLDQLLWSHDDGLSWSGQANLSYAGNTGGLIGPAIGLQSADGTIYFSYIAPEGSHAHHLL
;
A
#
# COMPACT_ATOMS: atom_id res chain seq x y z
N GLU A 1 -6.73 12.40 -4.02
CA GLU A 1 -5.90 12.83 -2.87
C GLU A 1 -5.88 11.70 -1.85
N GLY A 2 -4.76 11.47 -1.14
CA GLY A 2 -4.68 10.39 -0.15
C GLY A 2 -5.45 10.75 1.13
N ASN A 3 -6.10 9.78 1.78
CA ASN A 3 -6.75 10.04 3.06
C ASN A 3 -5.70 10.10 4.17
N VAL A 4 -5.71 11.16 4.97
CA VAL A 4 -4.81 11.30 6.13
C VAL A 4 -5.60 11.17 7.44
N PRO A 5 -4.98 10.67 8.52
CA PRO A 5 -5.69 10.39 9.77
C PRO A 5 -6.03 11.65 10.60
N CYS A 6 -5.58 12.84 10.17
CA CYS A 6 -5.72 14.09 10.89
C CYS A 6 -6.07 15.26 9.96
N ALA A 7 -7.02 16.10 10.39
CA ALA A 7 -7.38 17.32 9.68
C ALA A 7 -6.16 18.25 9.57
N GLY A 8 -5.83 18.68 8.34
CA GLY A 8 -4.69 19.57 8.06
C GLY A 8 -3.33 18.88 7.93
N CYS A 9 -3.26 17.55 8.07
CA CYS A 9 -2.03 16.81 7.79
C CYS A 9 -1.73 16.82 6.28
N PRO A 10 -0.46 17.04 5.87
CA PRO A 10 -0.11 17.02 4.46
C PRO A 10 -0.34 15.60 3.92
N ALA A 11 -1.34 15.46 3.05
CA ALA A 11 -1.57 14.25 2.29
C ALA A 11 -0.61 14.22 1.10
N ALA A 12 0.22 13.20 1.02
CA ALA A 12 1.08 12.96 -0.13
C ALA A 12 1.00 11.47 -0.47
N ILE A 13 0.74 11.13 -1.72
CA ILE A 13 0.96 9.76 -2.18
C ILE A 13 2.48 9.55 -2.20
N SER A 14 2.97 8.64 -1.36
CA SER A 14 4.38 8.24 -1.32
C SER A 14 4.53 6.73 -1.45
N ASN A 15 5.73 6.33 -1.87
CA ASN A 15 6.14 4.94 -2.09
C ASN A 15 5.08 4.06 -2.80
N PRO A 16 4.56 4.50 -3.96
CA PRO A 16 3.63 3.69 -4.73
C PRO A 16 4.27 2.34 -5.09
N ASN A 17 3.59 1.26 -4.71
CA ASN A 17 4.04 -0.11 -4.90
C ASN A 17 2.99 -0.89 -5.71
N PRO A 18 3.16 -0.95 -7.04
CA PRO A 18 2.21 -1.63 -7.92
C PRO A 18 2.38 -3.15 -7.87
N VAL A 19 1.28 -3.87 -8.01
CA VAL A 19 1.23 -5.32 -8.20
C VAL A 19 0.27 -5.63 -9.34
N GLU A 20 0.73 -6.35 -10.34
CA GLU A 20 -0.16 -6.96 -11.31
C GLU A 20 -0.77 -8.23 -10.69
N VAL A 21 -2.09 -8.27 -10.61
CA VAL A 21 -2.84 -9.33 -9.95
C VAL A 21 -3.64 -10.07 -11.00
N ARG A 22 -3.40 -11.37 -11.13
CA ARG A 22 -4.23 -12.25 -11.95
C ARG A 22 -5.50 -12.60 -11.18
N ARG A 23 -6.64 -12.32 -11.79
CA ARG A 23 -7.97 -12.56 -11.23
C ARG A 23 -8.46 -13.98 -11.53
N PRO A 24 -9.45 -14.50 -10.77
CA PRO A 24 -10.02 -15.83 -11.00
C PRO A 24 -10.66 -16.01 -12.39
N ASP A 25 -11.12 -14.91 -13.00
CA ASP A 25 -11.67 -14.88 -14.36
C ASP A 25 -10.60 -14.94 -15.47
N GLY A 26 -9.32 -15.01 -15.08
CA GLY A 26 -8.17 -15.06 -15.98
C GLY A 26 -7.71 -13.70 -16.50
N LEU A 27 -8.42 -12.62 -16.19
CA LEU A 27 -8.01 -11.25 -16.51
C LEU A 27 -7.02 -10.72 -15.48
N PHE A 28 -6.43 -9.57 -15.78
CA PHE A 28 -5.52 -8.86 -14.88
C PHE A 28 -6.21 -7.66 -14.22
N ALA A 29 -5.66 -7.24 -13.09
CA ALA A 29 -5.95 -5.98 -12.41
C ALA A 29 -4.64 -5.42 -11.88
N LEU A 30 -4.57 -4.11 -11.69
CA LEU A 30 -3.46 -3.46 -11.00
C LEU A 30 -3.90 -3.12 -9.59
N MET A 31 -3.21 -3.66 -8.59
CA MET A 31 -3.30 -3.17 -7.22
C MET A 31 -2.19 -2.16 -7.01
N LEU A 32 -2.51 -1.01 -6.41
CA LEU A 32 -1.51 -0.05 -5.98
C LEU A 32 -1.61 0.12 -4.48
N ALA A 33 -0.56 -0.27 -3.76
CA ALA A 33 -0.39 0.04 -2.35
C ALA A 33 0.50 1.28 -2.20
N TYR A 34 0.17 2.19 -1.29
CA TYR A 34 0.89 3.47 -1.12
C TYR A 34 0.69 4.03 0.29
N ASP A 35 1.60 4.91 0.71
CA ASP A 35 1.45 5.66 1.95
C ASP A 35 0.85 7.04 1.66
N THR A 36 0.12 7.60 2.62
CA THR A 36 -0.46 8.95 2.50
C THR A 36 0.39 10.06 3.14
N MET A 37 1.62 9.73 3.55
CA MET A 37 2.57 10.69 4.10
C MET A 37 4.02 10.26 3.84
N ASN A 38 4.83 11.20 3.38
CA ASN A 38 6.28 11.01 3.26
C ASN A 38 6.99 11.30 4.60
N ASN A 39 8.11 10.61 4.87
CA ASN A 39 8.92 10.70 6.08
C ASN A 39 8.12 10.54 7.40
N PRO A 40 7.34 9.45 7.55
CA PRO A 40 6.56 9.23 8.76
C PRO A 40 7.45 8.92 9.96
N THR A 41 6.85 9.10 11.14
CA THR A 41 7.34 8.62 12.43
C THR A 41 6.19 7.95 13.16
N SER A 42 6.45 7.16 14.20
CA SER A 42 5.36 6.54 14.97
C SER A 42 4.42 7.56 15.64
N ALA A 43 4.87 8.79 15.89
CA ALA A 43 4.04 9.86 16.46
C ALA A 43 3.34 10.74 15.40
N ARG A 44 3.80 10.69 14.14
CA ARG A 44 3.29 11.50 13.03
C ARG A 44 3.41 10.69 11.74
N HIS A 45 2.30 10.07 11.35
CA HIS A 45 2.25 9.20 10.17
C HIS A 45 0.96 9.41 9.37
N GLY A 46 1.00 8.95 8.12
CA GLY A 46 -0.17 8.82 7.28
C GLY A 46 -0.89 7.49 7.51
N LEU A 47 -1.62 7.07 6.49
CA LEU A 47 -2.21 5.74 6.38
C LEU A 47 -1.50 4.99 5.27
N ASP A 48 -1.41 3.69 5.45
CA ASP A 48 -1.10 2.75 4.39
C ASP A 48 -2.41 2.40 3.70
N GLN A 49 -2.47 2.57 2.39
CA GLN A 49 -3.69 2.40 1.61
C GLN A 49 -3.44 1.52 0.40
N LEU A 50 -4.52 0.93 -0.10
CA LEU A 50 -4.56 0.29 -1.42
C LEU A 50 -5.68 0.85 -2.28
N LEU A 51 -5.53 0.71 -3.59
CA LEU A 51 -6.57 0.93 -4.60
C LEU A 51 -6.37 -0.03 -5.77
N TRP A 52 -7.41 -0.19 -6.58
CA TRP A 52 -7.45 -1.11 -7.70
C TRP A 52 -7.78 -0.40 -9.00
N SER A 53 -7.10 -0.80 -10.06
CA SER A 53 -7.51 -0.54 -11.44
C SER A 53 -7.85 -1.85 -12.12
N HIS A 54 -8.96 -1.84 -12.86
CA HIS A 54 -9.42 -2.97 -13.68
C HIS A 54 -9.37 -2.64 -15.18
N ASP A 55 -8.76 -1.50 -15.52
CA ASP A 55 -8.70 -0.89 -16.85
C ASP A 55 -7.30 -0.34 -17.16
N ASP A 56 -6.26 -1.12 -16.82
CA ASP A 56 -4.85 -0.82 -17.13
C ASP A 56 -4.36 0.56 -16.64
N GLY A 57 -4.89 0.99 -15.49
CA GLY A 57 -4.49 2.22 -14.80
C GLY A 57 -5.23 3.48 -15.25
N LEU A 58 -6.23 3.37 -16.14
CA LEU A 58 -7.04 4.52 -16.57
C LEU A 58 -7.91 5.06 -15.43
N SER A 59 -8.52 4.17 -14.64
CA SER A 59 -9.33 4.52 -13.49
C SER A 59 -9.01 3.65 -12.28
N TRP A 60 -9.34 4.19 -11.11
CA TRP A 60 -8.85 3.72 -9.82
C TRP A 60 -10.00 3.75 -8.81
N SER A 61 -10.24 2.64 -8.15
CA SER A 61 -11.39 2.46 -7.24
C SER A 61 -11.07 1.48 -6.11
N GLY A 62 -12.03 1.26 -5.20
CA GLY A 62 -11.88 0.28 -4.13
C GLY A 62 -10.84 0.66 -3.08
N GLN A 63 -10.70 1.95 -2.80
CA GLN A 63 -9.73 2.45 -1.83
C GLN A 63 -9.99 1.84 -0.44
N ALA A 64 -8.96 1.28 0.18
CA ALA A 64 -9.03 0.69 1.51
C ALA A 64 -7.78 1.02 2.34
N ASN A 65 -7.96 1.16 3.65
CA ASN A 65 -6.85 1.27 4.58
C ASN A 65 -6.30 -0.12 4.90
N LEU A 66 -4.98 -0.25 4.88
CA LEU A 66 -4.29 -1.45 5.31
C LEU A 66 -4.16 -1.46 6.84
N SER A 67 -4.40 -2.61 7.44
CA SER A 67 -4.25 -2.83 8.88
C SER A 67 -3.39 -4.05 9.12
N TYR A 68 -2.21 -3.82 9.71
CA TYR A 68 -1.25 -4.87 10.02
C TYR A 68 -0.33 -4.41 11.17
N ALA A 69 0.33 -5.36 11.83
CA ALA A 69 1.16 -5.02 12.99
C ALA A 69 2.38 -4.20 12.56
N GLY A 70 2.59 -3.04 13.20
CA GLY A 70 3.68 -2.14 12.86
C GLY A 70 3.38 -1.16 11.71
N ASN A 71 2.13 -1.05 11.26
CA ASN A 71 1.70 -0.06 10.26
C ASN A 71 1.76 1.41 10.75
N THR A 72 2.01 1.64 12.04
CA THR A 72 2.07 2.99 12.64
C THR A 72 3.38 3.68 12.29
N GLY A 73 3.41 4.36 11.14
CA GLY A 73 4.60 5.01 10.59
C GLY A 73 5.52 4.07 9.81
N GLY A 74 5.01 2.90 9.42
CA GLY A 74 5.64 2.06 8.42
C GLY A 74 5.55 2.70 7.03
N LEU A 75 6.35 2.18 6.10
CA LEU A 75 6.35 2.61 4.70
C LEU A 75 6.24 1.39 3.81
N ILE A 76 5.22 1.34 2.95
CA ILE A 76 5.08 0.30 1.94
C ILE A 76 6.26 0.37 0.95
N GLY A 77 6.68 -0.79 0.44
CA GLY A 77 7.82 -0.90 -0.47
C GLY A 77 9.16 -1.05 0.28
N PRO A 78 10.30 -0.84 -0.41
CA PRO A 78 10.46 -0.41 -1.80
C PRO A 78 10.34 -1.53 -2.83
N ALA A 79 10.22 -2.79 -2.42
CA ALA A 79 10.16 -3.91 -3.35
C ALA A 79 8.77 -4.05 -3.98
N ILE A 80 8.73 -4.33 -5.28
CA ILE A 80 7.50 -4.64 -6.03
C ILE A 80 6.78 -5.80 -5.35
N GLY A 81 5.46 -5.68 -5.19
CA GLY A 81 4.67 -6.76 -4.62
C GLY A 81 4.48 -7.95 -5.59
N LEU A 82 4.19 -9.11 -5.02
CA LEU A 82 4.11 -10.38 -5.74
C LEU A 82 2.80 -11.09 -5.41
N GLN A 83 2.20 -11.74 -6.40
CA GLN A 83 1.10 -12.67 -6.18
C GLN A 83 1.62 -14.11 -6.22
N SER A 84 1.39 -14.92 -5.18
CA SER A 84 1.68 -16.35 -5.20
C SER A 84 0.64 -17.15 -5.98
N ALA A 85 0.95 -18.42 -6.22
CA ALA A 85 0.09 -19.35 -6.96
C ALA A 85 -1.28 -19.61 -6.30
N ASP A 86 -1.39 -19.44 -4.98
CA ASP A 86 -2.66 -19.54 -4.22
C ASP A 86 -3.45 -18.22 -4.20
N GLY A 87 -2.93 -17.16 -4.84
CA GLY A 87 -3.58 -15.87 -4.96
C GLY A 87 -3.23 -14.88 -3.85
N THR A 88 -2.43 -15.26 -2.85
CA THR A 88 -1.96 -14.33 -1.81
C THR A 88 -1.07 -13.24 -2.42
N ILE A 89 -1.21 -12.01 -1.90
CA ILE A 89 -0.44 -10.84 -2.37
C ILE A 89 0.55 -10.44 -1.27
N TYR A 90 1.81 -10.33 -1.65
CA TYR A 90 2.91 -9.91 -0.78
C TYR A 90 3.45 -8.57 -1.19
N PHE A 91 3.84 -7.75 -0.23
CA PHE A 91 4.67 -6.57 -0.44
C PHE A 91 5.60 -6.41 0.76
N SER A 92 6.74 -5.75 0.53
CA SER A 92 7.62 -5.38 1.63
C SER A 92 7.11 -4.10 2.30
N TYR A 93 7.49 -3.90 3.55
CA TYR A 93 7.42 -2.60 4.18
C TYR A 93 8.70 -2.32 4.97
N ILE A 94 8.98 -1.06 5.21
CA ILE A 94 9.99 -0.62 6.16
C ILE A 94 9.23 -0.29 7.44
N ALA A 95 9.55 -0.96 8.54
CA ALA A 95 8.91 -0.64 9.81
C ALA A 95 9.45 0.72 10.31
N PRO A 96 8.70 1.38 11.23
CA PRO A 96 9.16 2.61 11.84
C PRO A 96 10.54 2.42 12.47
N GLU A 97 11.38 3.47 12.41
CA GLU A 97 12.70 3.49 13.07
C GLU A 97 13.73 2.48 12.52
N GLY A 98 13.53 1.98 11.29
CA GLY A 98 14.57 1.29 10.52
C GLY A 98 14.70 -0.21 10.79
N SER A 99 13.71 -0.84 11.43
CA SER A 99 13.62 -2.30 11.41
C SER A 99 12.94 -2.77 10.12
N HIS A 100 13.57 -3.67 9.38
CA HIS A 100 12.95 -4.28 8.20
C HIS A 100 12.04 -5.41 8.66
N ALA A 101 10.76 -5.36 8.31
CA ALA A 101 9.82 -6.42 8.60
C ALA A 101 9.04 -6.76 7.32
N HIS A 102 8.70 -8.04 7.15
CA HIS A 102 7.87 -8.52 6.05
C HIS A 102 6.51 -8.91 6.64
N HIS A 103 5.41 -8.37 6.10
CA HIS A 103 4.05 -8.74 6.54
C HIS A 103 3.31 -9.47 5.43
N LEU A 104 2.38 -10.33 5.87
CA LEU A 104 1.53 -11.17 5.04
C LEU A 104 0.10 -10.62 5.19
N LEU A 105 -0.59 -10.33 4.08
CA LEU A 105 -2.03 -10.02 4.06
C LEU A 105 -2.81 -11.16 3.41
#